data_AF-A0A4U9I4S8-F1
#
_entry.id   AF-A0A4U9I4S8-F1
#
_cell.length_a   1.000
_cell.length_b   1.000
_cell.length_c   1.000
_cell.angle_alpha   90.00
_cell.angle_beta   90.00
_cell.angle_gamma   90.00
#
_symmetry.space_group_name_H-M   'P 1'
#
loop_
_entity.id
_entity.type
_entity.pdbx_description
1 polymer ?
#
loop_
_entity_poly.entity_id
_entity_poly.type
_entity_poly.pdbx_seq_one_letter_code
_entity_poly.pdbx_strand_id
1 'polypeptide(L)' 'MNFTLEHMQNGKGEAVSVAPGDGHTVWLPVPEDISLDYALLMRNFTGENTRNPHAG' A
#
# COMPACT_ATOMS: atom_id res chain seq x y z
N MET A 1 -9.87 -11.03 6.13
CA MET A 1 -8.52 -10.65 6.58
C MET A 1 -8.30 -9.22 6.13
N ASN A 2 -7.95 -8.33 7.05
CA ASN A 2 -7.72 -6.92 6.74
C ASN A 2 -6.25 -6.65 7.02
N PHE A 3 -5.52 -6.19 6.00
CA PHE A 3 -4.15 -5.77 6.15
C PHE A 3 -4.12 -4.29 6.50
N THR A 4 -3.47 -3.95 7.62
CA THR A 4 -3.16 -2.57 7.98
C THR A 4 -1.76 -2.25 7.51
N LEU A 5 -1.63 -1.22 6.69
CA LEU A 5 -0.33 -0.73 6.24
C LEU A 5 0.35 0.06 7.38
N GLU A 6 1.17 -0.61 8.18
CA GLU A 6 1.83 0.03 9.34
C GLU A 6 2.97 0.97 8.92
N HIS A 7 3.82 0.53 7.98
CA HIS A 7 4.92 1.33 7.47
C HIS A 7 5.31 0.88 6.06
N MET A 8 5.90 1.82 5.32
CA MET A 8 6.51 1.57 4.01
C MET A 8 7.99 1.90 4.07
N GLN A 9 8.79 1.23 3.25
CA GLN A 9 10.20 1.55 3.09
C GLN A 9 10.54 1.86 1.64
N ASN A 10 11.44 2.81 1.42
CA ASN A 10 12.01 3.05 0.09
C ASN A 10 13.11 2.02 -0.25
N GLY A 11 13.70 2.11 -1.44
CA GLY A 11 14.79 1.22 -1.86
C GLY A 11 16.08 1.28 -1.03
N LYS A 12 16.19 2.21 -0.07
CA LYS A 12 17.31 2.32 0.89
C LYS A 12 16.95 1.75 2.27
N GLY A 13 15.73 1.23 2.46
CA GLY A 13 15.24 0.77 3.76
C GLY A 13 14.78 1.92 4.68
N GLU A 14 14.68 3.15 4.17
CA GLU A 14 14.23 4.29 4.96
C GLU A 14 12.69 4.31 5.01
N ALA A 15 12.14 4.58 6.19
CA ALA A 15 10.70 4.67 6.37
C ALA A 15 10.11 5.85 5.57
N VAL A 16 9.04 5.58 4.83
CA VAL A 16 8.30 6.59 4.06
C VAL A 16 6.82 6.56 4.44
N SER A 17 6.20 7.72 4.50
CA SER A 17 4.77 7.86 4.85
C SER A 17 3.84 7.75 3.64
N VAL A 18 4.37 7.96 2.43
CA VAL A 18 3.60 7.96 1.18
C VAL A 18 4.40 7.31 0.05
N ALA A 19 3.68 6.65 -0.86
CA ALA A 19 4.18 6.38 -2.20
C ALA A 19 3.82 7.59 -3.09
N PRO A 20 4.78 8.40 -3.56
CA PRO A 20 4.52 9.71 -4.16
C PRO A 20 3.84 9.67 -5.53
N GLY A 21 3.73 8.50 -6.17
CA GLY A 21 3.03 8.34 -7.44
C GLY A 21 3.48 7.12 -8.23
N ASP A 22 3.03 7.06 -9.48
CA ASP A 22 3.32 5.98 -10.41
C ASP A 22 4.83 5.83 -10.66
N GLY A 23 5.30 4.59 -10.69
CA GLY A 23 6.72 4.26 -10.89
C GLY A 23 7.58 4.29 -9.62
N HIS A 24 7.02 4.64 -8.46
CA HIS A 24 7.73 4.51 -7.19
C HIS A 24 7.50 3.14 -6.55
N THR A 25 8.58 2.40 -6.30
CA THR A 25 8.54 1.12 -5.58
C THR A 25 8.73 1.36 -4.09
N VAL A 26 7.80 0.84 -3.30
CA VAL A 26 7.89 0.75 -1.84
C VAL A 26 7.89 -0.71 -1.40
N TRP A 27 8.49 -0.98 -0.25
CA TRP A 27 8.49 -2.28 0.40
C TRP A 27 7.53 -2.27 1.58
N LEU A 28 6.76 -3.34 1.72
CA LEU A 28 5.75 -3.52 2.77
C LEU A 28 6.12 -4.72 3.65
N PRO A 29 5.91 -4.63 4.97
CA PRO A 29 6.00 -5.80 5.84
C PRO A 29 4.89 -6.79 5.49
N VAL A 30 5.26 -8.04 5.26
CA VAL A 30 4.32 -9.13 5.00
C VAL A 30 4.08 -9.89 6.31
N PRO A 31 2.82 -10.06 6.75
CA PRO A 31 2.50 -10.87 7.91
C PRO A 31 2.94 -12.33 7.70
N GLU A 32 3.51 -12.95 8.73
CA GLU A 32 4.05 -14.33 8.66
C GLU A 32 2.98 -15.38 8.30
N ASP A 33 1.72 -15.11 8.64
CA ASP A 33 0.60 -16.04 8.48
C ASP A 33 -0.04 -16.04 7.07
N ILE A 34 0.57 -15.34 6.10
CA ILE A 34 0.01 -15.15 4.75
C ILE A 34 0.90 -15.79 3.69
N SER A 35 0.34 -16.73 2.91
CA SER A 35 0.98 -17.21 1.67
C SER A 35 0.85 -16.16 0.57
N LEU A 36 1.98 -15.78 -0.03
CA LEU A 36 2.04 -14.76 -1.10
C LEU A 36 1.80 -15.31 -2.51
N ASP A 37 1.85 -16.63 -2.71
CA ASP A 37 1.86 -17.27 -4.04
C ASP A 37 0.67 -16.84 -4.91
N TYR A 38 -0.47 -16.53 -4.27
CA TYR A 38 -1.68 -16.04 -4.91
C TYR A 38 -2.31 -14.85 -4.17
N ALA A 39 -1.51 -14.14 -3.36
CA ALA A 39 -2.01 -13.01 -2.59
C ALA A 39 -2.27 -11.79 -3.49
N LEU A 40 -3.40 -11.13 -3.29
CA LEU A 40 -3.74 -9.88 -3.97
C LEU A 40 -3.89 -8.75 -2.94
N LEU A 41 -3.09 -7.70 -3.10
CA LEU A 41 -3.26 -6.47 -2.33
C LEU A 41 -4.32 -5.59 -3.00
N MET A 42 -5.39 -5.30 -2.28
CA MET A 42 -6.48 -4.44 -2.75
C MET A 42 -6.67 -3.25 -1.81
N ARG A 43 -6.95 -2.08 -2.37
CA ARG A 43 -7.34 -0.90 -1.58
C ARG A 43 -8.74 -1.11 -1.03
N ASN A 44 -8.88 -0.94 0.28
CA ASN A 44 -10.18 -0.94 0.95
C ASN A 44 -10.83 0.45 0.75
N PHE A 45 -11.82 0.54 -0.14
CA PHE A 45 -12.57 1.78 -0.37
C PHE A 45 -13.88 1.76 0.42
N THR A 46 -14.10 2.75 1.28
CA THR A 46 -15.34 2.90 2.07
C THR A 46 -16.38 3.83 1.42
N GLY A 47 -16.35 3.96 0.08
CA GLY A 47 -17.37 4.71 -0.68
C GLY A 47 -16.84 5.81 -1.61
N GLU A 48 -15.53 6.08 -1.64
CA GLU A 48 -14.94 7.03 -2.57
C GLU A 48 -14.53 6.35 -3.88
N ASN A 49 -15.05 6.87 -4.98
CA ASN A 49 -14.66 6.46 -6.32
C ASN A 49 -13.35 7.14 -6.71
N THR A 50 -12.52 6.49 -7.52
CA THR A 50 -11.25 7.03 -8.04
C THR A 50 -11.44 8.20 -9.02
N ARG A 51 -12.65 8.75 -9.13
CA ARG A 51 -13.04 9.68 -10.20
C ARG A 51 -12.71 11.15 -9.94
N ASN A 52 -12.14 11.52 -8.79
CA ASN A 52 -11.56 12.86 -8.62
C ASN A 52 -10.58 12.97 -7.44
N PRO A 53 -9.27 12.77 -7.63
CA PRO A 53 -8.27 12.93 -6.56
C PRO A 53 -7.89 14.40 -6.27
N HIS A 54 -8.49 15.40 -6.94
CA HIS A 54 -8.16 16.83 -6.80
C HIS A 54 -9.39 17.74 -6.58
N ALA A 55 -10.33 17.33 -5.73
CA ALA A 55 -11.33 18.26 -5.19
C ALA A 55 -11.04 18.49 -3.71
N GLY A 56 -10.20 19.50 -3.41
CA GLY A 56 -9.88 19.92 -2.06
C GLY A 56 -8.60 20.73 -2.01
#